data_AF-A0A0R2FAN8-F1
#
_entry.id   AF-A0A0R2FAN8-F1
#
_cell.length_a   1.000
_cell.length_b   1.000
_cell.length_c   1.000
_cell.angle_alpha   90.00
_cell.angle_beta   90.00
_cell.angle_gamma   90.00
#
_symmetry.space_group_name_H-M   'P 1'
#
loop_
_entity.id
_entity.type
_entity.pdbx_description
1 polymer ?
#
loop_
_entity_poly.entity_id
_entity_poly.type
_entity_poly.pdbx_seq_one_letter_code
_entity_poly.pdbx_strand_id
1 'polypeptide(L)'
;MKLTLNMIETATADFDSNSVFSKLTPVEFQQLLIDYYTEKQSVTQLMTTYHLNLNPTLLVKNFPPISLQITCPFDKTPMQATLPAKYKLDLDTTISCPKCTHIITDLAFPDYSVDCQCVHCERKRQQALQGIQSLLTQSRGKKRAETDLTTQEALDLACVLIAFNSHRLTNIGTYHDHSDSEELLAALVRLQDSHLLVASEDSQPKTFEYKHHRLYVHPQFANWHVWVDSPNDDDFLLNSLKNPQLTYNSEADDLSIIYLKQVEIELLHIFQTELTEHHFSLTEEHNTQLKDTIDRLLANYTPSQVYTFIWRAVRMAQEARTKNTWGNYRYHPIDYVVRQVTYLIQFFSEKPDPVPSYRFPKSVVPELATQLFFEDFLGKPNWFYEPVSPMQGIDTHDMPKRMLSSRLEPMLQQRETQLTVIPDLVKNAQSYKMIDYGIVVISDIFPYLQLFTDQLTAYEYSQTLPELDHNTLSWSLYNADYYITNFYSLKFCYALLAELEKQKVPKVE
;
A
#
# COMPACT_ATOMS: atom_id res chain seq x y z
N MET A 1 -18.66 -18.43 -20.69
CA MET A 1 -18.46 -19.73 -21.35
C MET A 1 -18.85 -19.64 -22.82
N LYS A 2 -18.00 -20.12 -23.75
CA LYS A 2 -18.27 -20.11 -25.20
C LYS A 2 -19.05 -21.35 -25.63
N LEU A 3 -20.09 -21.16 -26.45
CA LEU A 3 -20.79 -22.27 -27.11
C LEU A 3 -19.96 -22.75 -28.30
N THR A 4 -19.64 -24.04 -28.36
CA THR A 4 -18.87 -24.62 -29.48
C THR A 4 -19.76 -25.33 -30.47
N LEU A 5 -19.31 -25.47 -31.72
CA LEU A 5 -20.00 -26.27 -32.74
C LEU A 5 -20.26 -27.71 -32.26
N ASN A 6 -19.30 -28.35 -31.60
CA ASN A 6 -19.48 -29.69 -31.02
C ASN A 6 -20.62 -29.76 -29.98
N MET A 7 -20.82 -28.69 -29.22
CA MET A 7 -21.93 -28.61 -28.26
C MET A 7 -23.27 -28.47 -28.98
N ILE A 8 -23.33 -27.75 -30.10
CA ILE A 8 -24.52 -27.62 -30.94
C ILE A 8 -24.83 -28.95 -31.64
N GLU A 9 -23.80 -29.64 -32.14
CA GLU A 9 -23.90 -30.94 -32.80
C GLU A 9 -24.36 -32.07 -31.88
N THR A 10 -24.27 -31.91 -30.56
CA THR A 10 -24.68 -32.94 -29.58
C THR A 10 -25.88 -32.52 -28.74
N ALA A 11 -26.41 -31.32 -28.97
CA ALA A 11 -27.55 -30.79 -28.25
C ALA A 11 -28.88 -31.26 -28.83
N THR A 12 -29.88 -31.33 -27.97
CA THR A 12 -31.26 -31.65 -28.36
C THR A 12 -32.14 -30.42 -28.21
N ALA A 13 -32.87 -30.07 -29.26
CA ALA A 13 -33.85 -29.00 -29.21
C ALA A 13 -35.25 -29.60 -29.05
N ASP A 14 -36.04 -29.03 -28.14
CA ASP A 14 -37.45 -29.36 -27.99
C ASP A 14 -38.22 -28.07 -28.25
N PHE A 15 -39.18 -28.10 -29.17
CA PHE A 15 -39.91 -26.92 -29.61
C PHE A 15 -41.40 -27.19 -29.71
N ASP A 16 -42.20 -26.27 -29.15
CA ASP A 16 -43.66 -26.37 -29.10
C ASP A 16 -44.28 -26.52 -30.49
N SER A 17 -45.49 -27.08 -30.55
CA SER A 17 -46.27 -27.22 -31.78
C SER A 17 -46.53 -25.90 -32.52
N ASN A 18 -46.44 -24.77 -31.81
CA ASN A 18 -46.60 -23.42 -32.36
C ASN A 18 -45.29 -22.79 -32.86
N SER A 19 -44.16 -23.49 -32.76
CA SER A 19 -42.85 -23.03 -33.25
C SER A 19 -42.81 -22.93 -34.78
N VAL A 20 -42.03 -21.98 -35.30
CA VAL A 20 -41.76 -21.87 -36.75
C VAL A 20 -40.98 -23.10 -37.27
N PHE A 21 -40.33 -23.84 -36.37
CA PHE A 21 -39.60 -25.07 -36.68
C PHE A 21 -40.43 -26.34 -36.49
N SER A 22 -41.73 -26.24 -36.15
CA SER A 22 -42.57 -27.42 -35.85
C SER A 22 -42.77 -28.39 -37.01
N LYS A 23 -42.45 -27.97 -38.24
CA LYS A 23 -42.45 -28.82 -39.44
C LYS A 23 -41.14 -29.55 -39.68
N LEU A 24 -40.08 -29.22 -38.95
CA LEU A 24 -38.78 -29.88 -39.06
C LEU A 24 -38.69 -31.03 -38.05
N THR A 25 -38.14 -32.15 -38.49
CA THR A 25 -37.69 -33.20 -37.58
C THR A 25 -36.50 -32.72 -36.74
N PRO A 26 -36.22 -33.33 -35.58
CA PRO A 26 -35.05 -32.96 -34.77
C PRO A 26 -33.73 -33.02 -35.54
N VAL A 27 -33.59 -33.98 -36.46
CA VAL A 27 -32.41 -34.16 -37.32
C VAL A 27 -32.30 -33.02 -38.34
N GLU A 28 -33.40 -32.63 -38.97
CA GLU A 28 -33.42 -31.51 -39.92
C GLU A 28 -33.14 -30.16 -39.24
N PHE A 29 -33.66 -29.97 -38.02
CA PHE A 29 -33.38 -28.78 -37.25
C PHE A 29 -31.89 -28.70 -36.82
N GLN A 30 -31.31 -29.83 -36.45
CA GLN A 30 -29.88 -29.92 -36.13
C GLN A 30 -29.01 -29.60 -37.36
N GLN A 31 -29.38 -30.10 -38.54
CA GLN A 31 -28.68 -29.78 -39.79
C GLN A 31 -28.82 -28.29 -40.16
N LEU A 32 -29.99 -27.68 -39.93
CA LEU A 32 -30.19 -26.23 -40.09
C LEU A 32 -29.21 -25.43 -39.22
N LEU A 33 -29.01 -25.81 -37.95
CA LEU A 33 -28.07 -25.14 -37.06
C LEU A 33 -26.63 -25.27 -37.55
N ILE A 34 -26.21 -26.48 -37.97
CA ILE A 34 -24.87 -26.71 -38.53
C ILE A 34 -24.66 -25.84 -39.76
N ASP A 35 -25.61 -25.81 -40.70
CA ASP A 35 -25.49 -25.01 -41.92
C ASP A 35 -25.48 -23.50 -41.64
N TYR A 36 -26.21 -23.07 -40.60
CA TYR A 36 -26.23 -21.68 -40.14
C TYR A 36 -24.89 -21.23 -39.56
N TYR A 37 -24.24 -22.04 -38.72
CA TYR A 37 -22.99 -21.68 -38.04
C TYR A 37 -21.72 -21.99 -38.85
N THR A 38 -21.79 -22.84 -39.88
CA THR A 38 -20.62 -23.20 -40.73
C THR A 38 -20.45 -22.32 -41.98
N GLU A 39 -21.28 -21.29 -42.15
CA GLU A 39 -21.25 -20.30 -43.25
C GLU A 39 -21.38 -20.87 -44.68
N LYS A 40 -21.83 -22.11 -44.84
CA LYS A 40 -22.00 -22.74 -46.16
C LYS A 40 -23.15 -22.16 -46.98
N GLN A 41 -24.13 -21.53 -46.33
CA GLN A 41 -25.32 -20.98 -46.96
C GLN A 41 -25.69 -19.61 -46.37
N SER A 42 -26.20 -18.71 -47.20
CA SER A 42 -26.83 -17.46 -46.73
C SER A 42 -28.14 -17.76 -46.00
N VAL A 43 -28.55 -16.88 -45.09
CA VAL A 43 -29.81 -17.04 -44.32
C VAL A 43 -31.02 -17.20 -45.26
N THR A 44 -31.05 -16.48 -46.39
CA THR A 44 -32.11 -16.60 -47.40
C THR A 44 -32.12 -17.97 -48.09
N GLN A 45 -30.95 -18.55 -48.35
CA GLN A 45 -30.83 -19.91 -48.88
C GLN A 45 -31.33 -20.92 -47.85
N LEU A 46 -30.96 -20.77 -46.57
CA LEU A 46 -31.45 -21.63 -45.48
C LEU A 46 -32.98 -21.59 -45.39
N MET A 47 -33.61 -20.42 -45.50
CA MET A 47 -35.08 -20.32 -45.44
C MET A 47 -35.75 -21.06 -46.59
N THR A 48 -35.12 -21.06 -47.75
CA THR A 48 -35.63 -21.76 -48.94
C THR A 48 -35.44 -23.27 -48.82
N THR A 49 -34.24 -23.72 -48.43
CA THR A 49 -33.87 -25.14 -48.27
C THR A 49 -34.74 -25.85 -47.23
N TYR A 50 -34.98 -25.20 -46.09
CA TYR A 50 -35.72 -25.79 -44.96
C TYR A 50 -37.21 -25.38 -44.92
N HIS A 51 -37.71 -24.73 -45.99
CA HIS A 51 -39.11 -24.30 -46.12
C HIS A 51 -39.65 -23.48 -44.94
N LEU A 52 -38.81 -22.56 -44.43
CA LEU A 52 -39.08 -21.75 -43.27
C LEU A 52 -39.78 -20.44 -43.66
N ASN A 53 -40.99 -20.23 -43.14
CA ASN A 53 -41.79 -19.03 -43.42
C ASN A 53 -41.52 -17.93 -42.39
N LEU A 54 -40.35 -17.30 -42.47
CA LEU A 54 -39.96 -16.18 -41.61
C LEU A 54 -39.02 -15.20 -42.31
N ASN A 55 -38.98 -13.95 -41.82
CA ASN A 55 -38.03 -12.94 -42.29
C ASN A 55 -36.60 -13.34 -41.87
N PRO A 56 -35.60 -13.33 -42.78
CA PRO A 56 -34.21 -13.70 -42.46
C PRO A 56 -33.62 -13.05 -41.20
N THR A 57 -33.99 -11.81 -40.91
CA THR A 57 -33.53 -11.06 -39.72
C THR A 57 -34.08 -11.60 -38.40
N LEU A 58 -35.14 -12.41 -38.44
CA LEU A 58 -35.81 -12.98 -37.27
C LEU A 58 -35.41 -14.43 -36.96
N LEU A 59 -34.60 -15.08 -37.80
CA LEU A 59 -34.24 -16.49 -37.64
C LEU A 59 -33.67 -16.80 -36.25
N VAL A 60 -32.63 -16.07 -35.86
CA VAL A 60 -31.95 -16.26 -34.57
C VAL A 60 -32.87 -15.99 -33.39
N LYS A 61 -33.75 -14.97 -33.51
CA LYS A 61 -34.69 -14.61 -32.44
C LYS A 61 -35.72 -15.70 -32.18
N ASN A 62 -35.98 -16.56 -33.16
CA ASN A 62 -36.93 -17.65 -33.05
C ASN A 62 -36.27 -18.96 -32.62
N PHE A 63 -34.92 -19.07 -32.64
CA PHE A 63 -34.26 -20.31 -32.26
C PHE A 63 -34.66 -20.75 -30.85
N PRO A 64 -35.20 -21.97 -30.68
CA PRO A 64 -35.47 -22.51 -29.37
C PRO A 64 -34.15 -22.68 -28.59
N PRO A 65 -34.19 -22.57 -27.26
CA PRO A 65 -33.06 -22.96 -26.45
C PRO A 65 -32.74 -24.44 -26.68
N ILE A 66 -31.45 -24.77 -26.74
CA ILE A 66 -30.98 -26.13 -26.93
C ILE A 66 -30.59 -26.75 -25.60
N SER A 67 -30.95 -28.01 -25.37
CA SER A 67 -30.54 -28.77 -24.19
C SER A 67 -29.16 -29.38 -24.42
N LEU A 68 -28.23 -29.07 -23.54
CA LEU A 68 -26.86 -29.55 -23.53
C LEU A 68 -26.75 -30.86 -22.74
N GLN A 69 -25.71 -31.64 -23.01
CA GLN A 69 -25.38 -32.84 -22.23
C GLN A 69 -24.86 -32.53 -20.81
N ILE A 70 -24.55 -31.26 -20.54
CA ILE A 70 -24.16 -30.80 -19.20
C ILE A 70 -25.42 -30.71 -18.34
N THR A 71 -25.37 -31.29 -17.15
CA THR A 71 -26.49 -31.27 -16.20
C THR A 71 -26.26 -30.24 -15.10
N CYS A 72 -27.34 -29.67 -14.59
CA CYS A 72 -27.29 -28.79 -13.44
C CYS A 72 -26.73 -29.57 -12.23
N PRO A 73 -25.74 -29.03 -11.50
CA PRO A 73 -25.14 -29.71 -10.37
C PRO A 73 -26.11 -29.95 -9.21
N PHE A 74 -27.13 -29.09 -9.07
CA PHE A 74 -28.09 -29.11 -7.97
C PHE A 74 -29.27 -30.06 -8.19
N ASP A 75 -29.91 -29.99 -9.35
CA ASP A 75 -31.16 -30.72 -9.63
C ASP A 75 -31.04 -31.79 -10.72
N LYS A 76 -29.85 -31.90 -11.34
CA LYS A 76 -29.52 -32.85 -12.41
C LYS A 76 -30.29 -32.68 -13.73
N THR A 77 -31.06 -31.59 -13.86
CA THR A 77 -31.76 -31.26 -15.11
C THR A 77 -30.74 -30.91 -16.19
N PRO A 78 -30.89 -31.38 -17.45
CA PRO A 78 -30.09 -30.90 -18.57
C PRO A 78 -30.13 -29.38 -18.68
N MET A 79 -28.96 -28.75 -18.85
CA MET A 79 -28.88 -27.30 -18.95
C MET A 79 -29.22 -26.84 -20.37
N GLN A 80 -29.74 -25.63 -20.48
CA GLN A 80 -30.16 -25.04 -21.74
C GLN A 80 -29.24 -23.88 -22.13
N ALA A 81 -28.93 -23.78 -23.42
CA ALA A 81 -28.20 -22.65 -24.00
C ALA A 81 -29.10 -21.88 -24.96
N THR A 82 -29.07 -20.55 -24.85
CA THR A 82 -29.64 -19.67 -25.88
C THR A 82 -28.70 -19.62 -27.08
N LEU A 83 -29.20 -19.84 -28.28
CA LEU A 83 -28.39 -19.84 -29.50
C LEU A 83 -28.05 -18.39 -29.95
N PRO A 84 -26.76 -17.99 -29.99
CA PRO A 84 -26.37 -16.64 -30.37
C PRO A 84 -26.43 -16.44 -31.89
N ALA A 85 -26.44 -15.19 -32.34
CA ALA A 85 -26.23 -14.91 -33.76
C ALA A 85 -24.83 -15.37 -34.21
N LYS A 86 -24.67 -15.75 -35.48
CA LYS A 86 -23.40 -16.30 -36.00
C LYS A 86 -22.15 -15.48 -35.68
N TYR A 87 -22.22 -14.15 -35.77
CA TYR A 87 -21.10 -13.24 -35.48
C TYR A 87 -20.76 -13.13 -33.97
N LYS A 88 -21.56 -13.76 -33.11
CA LYS A 88 -21.42 -13.82 -31.66
C LYS A 88 -21.14 -15.25 -31.15
N LEU A 89 -20.86 -16.20 -32.03
CA LEU A 89 -20.64 -17.59 -31.62
C LEU A 89 -19.45 -17.73 -30.64
N ASP A 90 -18.42 -16.90 -30.83
CA ASP A 90 -17.24 -16.85 -29.94
C ASP A 90 -17.42 -16.01 -28.67
N LEU A 91 -18.60 -15.42 -28.46
CA LEU A 91 -18.92 -14.64 -27.27
C LEU A 91 -19.58 -15.53 -26.20
N ASP A 92 -19.47 -15.08 -24.96
CA ASP A 92 -20.03 -15.79 -23.81
C ASP A 92 -21.54 -15.97 -23.97
N THR A 93 -21.95 -17.24 -24.00
CA THR A 93 -23.34 -17.64 -24.17
C THR A 93 -23.90 -18.04 -22.82
N THR A 94 -25.10 -17.57 -22.48
CA THR A 94 -25.72 -17.91 -21.20
C THR A 94 -26.24 -19.34 -21.22
N ILE A 95 -25.65 -20.18 -20.38
CA ILE A 95 -26.10 -21.55 -20.15
C ILE A 95 -26.79 -21.59 -18.80
N SER A 96 -28.07 -21.96 -18.80
CA SER A 96 -28.92 -21.88 -17.62
C SER A 96 -29.74 -23.15 -17.39
N CYS A 97 -30.01 -23.48 -16.14
CA CYS A 97 -30.91 -24.57 -15.80
C CYS A 97 -32.36 -24.08 -15.93
N PRO A 98 -33.23 -24.75 -16.71
CA PRO A 98 -34.62 -24.33 -16.87
C PRO A 98 -35.44 -24.45 -15.57
N LYS A 99 -34.98 -25.26 -14.61
CA LYS A 99 -35.72 -25.55 -13.37
C LYS A 99 -35.35 -24.61 -12.23
N CYS A 100 -34.06 -24.46 -11.94
CA CYS A 100 -33.58 -23.62 -10.83
C CYS A 100 -32.91 -22.31 -11.28
N THR A 101 -32.92 -22.01 -12.59
CA THR A 101 -32.27 -20.83 -13.19
C THR A 101 -30.78 -20.70 -12.86
N HIS A 102 -30.12 -21.81 -12.50
CA HIS A 102 -28.67 -21.84 -12.26
C HIS A 102 -27.91 -21.53 -13.54
N ILE A 103 -26.92 -20.65 -13.49
CA ILE A 103 -26.11 -20.27 -14.65
C ILE A 103 -24.70 -20.82 -14.46
N ILE A 104 -24.12 -21.41 -15.51
CA ILE A 104 -22.70 -21.80 -15.50
C ILE A 104 -21.91 -20.74 -16.28
N THR A 105 -21.05 -20.04 -15.56
CA THR A 105 -20.09 -19.09 -16.15
C THR A 105 -18.70 -19.72 -16.31
N ASP A 106 -18.35 -20.68 -15.45
CA ASP A 106 -17.07 -21.40 -15.43
C ASP A 106 -17.30 -22.92 -15.30
N LEU A 107 -16.73 -23.70 -16.22
CA LEU A 107 -16.83 -25.17 -16.22
C LEU A 107 -15.96 -25.84 -15.16
N ALA A 108 -14.92 -25.16 -14.66
CA ALA A 108 -14.10 -25.67 -13.58
C ALA A 108 -14.87 -25.72 -12.24
N PHE A 109 -15.87 -24.86 -12.09
CA PHE A 109 -16.70 -24.73 -10.90
C PHE A 109 -18.18 -24.71 -11.27
N PRO A 110 -18.72 -25.81 -11.83
CA PRO A 110 -20.06 -25.82 -12.38
C PRO A 110 -21.14 -25.59 -11.32
N ASP A 111 -20.84 -25.89 -10.05
CA ASP A 111 -21.69 -25.75 -8.88
C ASP A 111 -21.54 -24.39 -8.15
N TYR A 112 -20.82 -23.46 -8.78
CA TYR A 112 -20.60 -22.11 -8.29
C TYR A 112 -20.45 -21.10 -9.44
N SER A 113 -21.42 -20.18 -9.55
CA SER A 113 -21.31 -19.05 -10.48
C SER A 113 -21.51 -17.75 -9.71
N VAL A 114 -20.55 -16.84 -9.87
CA VAL A 114 -20.52 -15.53 -9.19
C VAL A 114 -21.79 -14.72 -9.49
N ASP A 115 -22.24 -14.77 -10.73
CA ASP A 115 -23.40 -14.00 -11.21
C ASP A 115 -24.72 -14.75 -11.04
N CYS A 116 -24.69 -16.00 -10.57
CA CYS A 116 -25.89 -16.79 -10.41
C CYS A 116 -26.63 -16.40 -9.12
N GLN A 117 -27.92 -16.07 -9.27
CA GLN A 117 -28.83 -15.71 -8.18
C GLN A 117 -29.79 -16.84 -7.81
N CYS A 118 -29.53 -18.09 -8.23
CA CYS A 118 -30.40 -19.20 -7.86
C CYS A 118 -30.34 -19.48 -6.35
N VAL A 119 -31.43 -20.03 -5.80
CA VAL A 119 -31.57 -20.34 -4.37
C VAL A 119 -30.43 -21.20 -3.84
N HIS A 120 -29.90 -22.13 -4.65
CA HIS A 120 -28.82 -23.01 -4.23
C HIS A 120 -27.46 -22.31 -4.16
N CYS A 121 -27.11 -21.47 -5.14
CA CYS A 121 -25.91 -20.64 -5.13
C CYS A 121 -25.98 -19.62 -4.00
N GLU A 122 -27.14 -18.99 -3.80
CA GLU A 122 -27.36 -18.06 -2.70
C GLU A 122 -27.19 -18.71 -1.34
N ARG A 123 -27.78 -19.90 -1.13
CA ARG A 123 -27.61 -20.66 0.11
C ARG A 123 -26.15 -21.06 0.34
N LYS A 124 -25.41 -21.46 -0.70
CA LYS A 124 -23.98 -21.76 -0.59
C LYS A 124 -23.16 -20.53 -0.21
N ARG A 125 -23.45 -19.36 -0.81
CA ARG A 125 -22.83 -18.08 -0.43
C ARG A 125 -23.11 -17.77 1.04
N GLN A 126 -24.36 -17.87 1.47
CA GLN A 126 -24.73 -17.62 2.87
C GLN A 126 -24.08 -18.61 3.84
N GLN A 127 -23.98 -19.90 3.50
CA GLN A 127 -23.28 -20.90 4.31
C GLN A 127 -21.77 -20.61 4.39
N ALA A 128 -21.14 -20.21 3.28
CA ALA A 128 -19.74 -19.81 3.26
C ALA A 128 -19.51 -18.56 4.13
N LEU A 129 -20.43 -17.58 4.06
CA LEU A 129 -20.39 -16.39 4.90
C LEU A 129 -20.59 -16.73 6.39
N GLN A 130 -21.49 -17.66 6.72
CA GLN A 130 -21.66 -18.16 8.10
C GLN A 130 -20.42 -18.92 8.61
N GLY A 131 -19.64 -19.54 7.72
CA GLY A 131 -18.40 -20.24 8.02
C GLY A 131 -17.14 -19.37 7.99
N ILE A 132 -17.24 -18.04 7.79
CA ILE A 132 -16.10 -17.13 7.61
C ILE A 132 -15.05 -17.28 8.71
N GLN A 133 -15.46 -17.36 9.98
CA GLN A 133 -14.51 -17.47 11.10
C GLN A 133 -13.60 -18.70 10.96
N SER A 134 -14.18 -19.83 10.55
CA SER A 134 -13.41 -21.06 10.32
C SER A 134 -12.48 -20.95 9.11
N LEU A 135 -12.91 -20.27 8.04
CA LEU A 135 -12.10 -20.04 6.84
C LEU A 135 -10.92 -19.12 7.14
N LEU A 136 -11.16 -18.02 7.86
CA LEU A 136 -10.12 -17.07 8.28
C LEU A 136 -9.09 -17.74 9.18
N THR A 137 -9.53 -18.57 10.13
CA THR A 137 -8.62 -19.29 11.03
C THR A 137 -7.73 -20.26 10.25
N GLN A 138 -8.28 -20.97 9.26
CA GLN A 138 -7.52 -21.91 8.43
C GLN A 138 -6.56 -21.21 7.47
N SER A 139 -6.90 -20.01 6.98
CA SER A 139 -6.11 -19.29 5.98
C SER A 139 -4.98 -18.43 6.55
N ARG A 140 -4.91 -18.27 7.87
CA ARG A 140 -3.96 -17.36 8.54
C ARG A 140 -2.49 -17.72 8.34
N GLY A 141 -2.16 -18.99 8.09
CA GLY A 141 -0.76 -19.40 7.90
C GLY A 141 0.14 -19.06 9.08
N LYS A 142 1.46 -19.02 8.85
CA LYS A 142 2.46 -18.65 9.87
C LYS A 142 2.71 -17.14 9.80
N LYS A 143 2.83 -16.49 10.96
CA LYS A 143 3.28 -15.09 11.07
C LYS A 143 4.68 -14.93 10.49
N ARG A 144 4.95 -13.76 9.88
CA ARG A 144 6.28 -13.39 9.38
C ARG A 144 7.11 -12.79 10.52
N ALA A 145 8.41 -13.06 10.56
CA ALA A 145 9.28 -12.44 11.55
C ALA A 145 9.47 -10.95 11.25
N GLU A 146 9.54 -10.13 12.29
CA GLU A 146 9.79 -8.69 12.19
C GLU A 146 11.07 -8.36 11.41
N THR A 147 12.12 -9.18 11.53
CA THR A 147 13.41 -9.02 10.85
C THR A 147 13.35 -9.26 9.34
N ASP A 148 12.27 -9.87 8.85
CA ASP A 148 12.11 -10.25 7.44
C ASP A 148 11.26 -9.21 6.67
N LEU A 149 10.89 -8.11 7.32
CA LEU A 149 10.11 -7.04 6.71
C LEU A 149 10.98 -6.19 5.77
N THR A 150 10.46 -5.91 4.58
CA THR A 150 11.06 -4.90 3.69
C THR A 150 10.78 -3.49 4.21
N THR A 151 11.57 -2.50 3.77
CA THR A 151 11.34 -1.10 4.18
C THR A 151 9.95 -0.59 3.80
N GLN A 152 9.46 -0.96 2.62
CA GLN A 152 8.11 -0.55 2.18
C GLN A 152 7.02 -1.18 3.05
N GLU A 153 7.16 -2.46 3.42
CA GLU A 153 6.22 -3.14 4.32
C GLU A 153 6.23 -2.55 5.72
N ALA A 154 7.42 -2.23 6.25
CA ALA A 154 7.57 -1.57 7.54
C ALA A 154 6.93 -0.17 7.54
N LEU A 155 7.13 0.61 6.46
CA LEU A 155 6.52 1.92 6.30
C LEU A 155 4.99 1.82 6.22
N ASP A 156 4.48 0.89 5.41
CA ASP A 156 3.04 0.67 5.28
C ASP A 156 2.41 0.25 6.61
N LEU A 157 3.06 -0.64 7.38
CA LEU A 157 2.60 -1.04 8.72
C LEU A 157 2.56 0.15 9.68
N ALA A 158 3.61 0.97 9.71
CA ALA A 158 3.67 2.15 10.56
C ALA A 158 2.54 3.13 10.24
N CYS A 159 2.32 3.42 8.95
CA CYS A 159 1.24 4.27 8.46
C CYS A 159 -0.12 3.78 8.95
N VAL A 160 -0.43 2.49 8.77
CA VAL A 160 -1.71 1.90 9.18
C VAL A 160 -1.88 1.93 10.70
N LEU A 161 -0.86 1.52 11.45
CA LEU A 161 -0.94 1.45 12.91
C LEU A 161 -1.09 2.83 13.56
N ILE A 162 -0.43 3.85 13.01
CA ILE A 162 -0.55 5.23 13.47
C ILE A 162 -1.90 5.82 13.06
N ALA A 163 -2.28 5.69 11.79
CA ALA A 163 -3.55 6.23 11.29
C ALA A 163 -4.77 5.66 12.03
N PHE A 164 -4.73 4.37 12.39
CA PHE A 164 -5.80 3.72 13.14
C PHE A 164 -5.69 3.94 14.66
N ASN A 165 -4.64 4.61 15.13
CA ASN A 165 -4.33 4.78 16.55
C ASN A 165 -4.36 3.44 17.31
N SER A 166 -3.66 2.44 16.76
CA SER A 166 -3.74 1.05 17.23
C SER A 166 -3.04 0.89 18.59
N HIS A 167 -3.69 0.28 19.59
CA HIS A 167 -3.08 0.00 20.89
C HIS A 167 -2.70 -1.47 21.09
N ARG A 168 -2.96 -2.31 20.08
CA ARG A 168 -2.72 -3.76 20.09
C ARG A 168 -2.39 -4.20 18.67
N LEU A 169 -1.87 -5.42 18.51
CA LEU A 169 -1.63 -6.05 17.21
C LEU A 169 -2.89 -6.74 16.65
N THR A 170 -3.95 -6.86 17.44
CA THR A 170 -5.21 -7.51 17.05
C THR A 170 -6.35 -6.52 17.00
N ASN A 171 -7.25 -6.67 16.03
CA ASN A 171 -8.44 -5.82 15.87
C ASN A 171 -8.07 -4.34 15.81
N ILE A 172 -7.13 -4.00 14.93
CA ILE A 172 -6.53 -2.67 14.87
C ILE A 172 -7.47 -1.59 14.33
N GLY A 173 -8.62 -1.96 13.75
CA GLY A 173 -9.62 -1.01 13.25
C GLY A 173 -9.93 -1.22 11.76
N THR A 174 -10.84 -0.41 11.24
CA THR A 174 -11.23 -0.42 9.83
C THR A 174 -10.84 0.90 9.15
N TYR A 175 -10.48 0.83 7.87
CA TYR A 175 -10.11 2.03 7.10
C TYR A 175 -11.19 3.10 7.13
N HIS A 176 -12.44 2.71 6.86
CA HIS A 176 -13.57 3.64 6.78
C HIS A 176 -13.86 4.39 8.08
N ASP A 177 -13.47 3.84 9.24
CA ASP A 177 -13.65 4.52 10.52
C ASP A 177 -12.54 5.54 10.82
N HIS A 178 -11.40 5.45 10.12
CA HIS A 178 -10.17 6.18 10.48
C HIS A 178 -9.63 7.11 9.41
N SER A 179 -9.89 6.88 8.12
CA SER A 179 -9.31 7.67 7.04
C SER A 179 -10.07 7.57 5.73
N ASP A 180 -9.92 8.60 4.91
CA ASP A 180 -10.31 8.62 3.49
C ASP A 180 -9.08 8.81 2.56
N SER A 181 -7.86 8.59 3.06
CA SER A 181 -6.63 8.69 2.26
C SER A 181 -6.46 7.49 1.31
N GLU A 182 -6.45 7.78 0.00
CA GLU A 182 -6.20 6.77 -1.04
C GLU A 182 -4.85 6.05 -0.85
N GLU A 183 -3.83 6.76 -0.37
CA GLU A 183 -2.51 6.17 -0.11
C GLU A 183 -2.55 5.18 1.06
N LEU A 184 -3.32 5.48 2.11
CA LEU A 184 -3.52 4.54 3.22
C LEU A 184 -4.29 3.29 2.78
N LEU A 185 -5.30 3.44 1.91
CA LEU A 185 -6.00 2.31 1.32
C LEU A 185 -5.06 1.46 0.47
N ALA A 186 -4.20 2.09 -0.34
CA ALA A 186 -3.21 1.40 -1.13
C ALA A 186 -2.18 0.65 -0.26
N ALA A 187 -1.78 1.21 0.89
CA ALA A 187 -0.93 0.54 1.87
C ALA A 187 -1.62 -0.70 2.46
N LEU A 188 -2.90 -0.61 2.84
CA LEU A 188 -3.67 -1.76 3.33
C LEU A 188 -3.75 -2.90 2.31
N VAL A 189 -3.98 -2.57 1.03
CA VAL A 189 -4.01 -3.58 -0.05
C VAL A 189 -2.65 -4.28 -0.17
N ARG A 190 -1.54 -3.52 -0.18
CA ARG A 190 -0.20 -4.11 -0.25
C ARG A 190 0.09 -5.03 0.94
N LEU A 191 -0.30 -4.62 2.15
CA LEU A 191 -0.10 -5.41 3.37
C LEU A 191 -1.00 -6.66 3.43
N GLN A 192 -2.20 -6.59 2.87
CA GLN A 192 -3.08 -7.75 2.70
C GLN A 192 -2.46 -8.74 1.71
N ASP A 193 -1.99 -8.26 0.56
CA ASP A 193 -1.39 -9.07 -0.49
C ASP A 193 -0.07 -9.72 -0.03
N SER A 194 0.70 -9.04 0.83
CA SER A 194 1.92 -9.59 1.44
C SER A 194 1.67 -10.49 2.66
N HIS A 195 0.40 -10.69 3.05
CA HIS A 195 -0.02 -11.45 4.23
C HIS A 195 0.53 -10.92 5.57
N LEU A 196 0.78 -9.61 5.66
CA LEU A 196 1.15 -8.93 6.90
C LEU A 196 -0.06 -8.42 7.68
N LEU A 197 -1.18 -8.20 6.99
CA LEU A 197 -2.49 -7.98 7.60
C LEU A 197 -3.44 -9.10 7.22
N VAL A 198 -4.11 -9.65 8.23
CA VAL A 198 -5.15 -10.68 8.05
C VAL A 198 -6.47 -10.18 8.61
N ALA A 199 -7.56 -10.48 7.91
CA ALA A 199 -8.88 -10.07 8.36
C ALA A 199 -9.24 -10.73 9.70
N SER A 200 -9.79 -9.91 10.58
CA SER A 200 -10.34 -10.33 11.87
C SER A 200 -11.67 -11.04 11.72
N GLU A 201 -11.91 -12.03 12.59
CA GLU A 201 -13.21 -12.69 12.71
C GLU A 201 -14.33 -11.73 13.14
N ASP A 202 -13.97 -10.59 13.74
CA ASP A 202 -14.90 -9.54 14.18
C ASP A 202 -15.30 -8.59 13.05
N SER A 203 -14.76 -8.78 11.85
CA SER A 203 -15.14 -7.99 10.67
C SER A 203 -16.60 -8.23 10.29
N GLN A 204 -17.25 -7.17 9.77
CA GLN A 204 -18.65 -7.26 9.37
C GLN A 204 -18.84 -8.19 8.16
N PRO A 205 -19.99 -8.87 8.00
CA PRO A 205 -20.22 -9.75 6.85
C PRO A 205 -20.03 -9.08 5.47
N LYS A 206 -20.33 -7.77 5.37
CA LYS A 206 -20.15 -6.97 4.15
C LYS A 206 -18.68 -6.83 3.70
N THR A 207 -17.74 -7.10 4.61
CA THR A 207 -16.31 -7.11 4.34
C THR A 207 -15.92 -8.23 3.40
N PHE A 208 -16.71 -9.31 3.39
CA PHE A 208 -16.35 -10.54 2.75
C PHE A 208 -17.18 -10.79 1.51
N GLU A 209 -16.48 -11.11 0.44
CA GLU A 209 -17.10 -11.53 -0.80
C GLU A 209 -16.58 -12.91 -1.17
N TYR A 210 -17.46 -13.90 -1.18
CA TYR A 210 -17.08 -15.23 -1.64
C TYR A 210 -17.22 -15.28 -3.16
N LYS A 211 -16.12 -15.55 -3.89
CA LYS A 211 -16.08 -15.66 -5.36
C LYS A 211 -15.14 -16.81 -5.73
N HIS A 212 -15.45 -17.60 -6.76
CA HIS A 212 -14.60 -18.70 -7.25
C HIS A 212 -14.00 -19.61 -6.16
N HIS A 213 -14.81 -19.99 -5.16
CA HIS A 213 -14.35 -20.76 -3.98
C HIS A 213 -13.24 -20.11 -3.14
N ARG A 214 -13.05 -18.80 -3.25
CA ARG A 214 -12.11 -18.00 -2.47
C ARG A 214 -12.86 -16.91 -1.72
N LEU A 215 -12.39 -16.63 -0.51
CA LEU A 215 -12.86 -15.51 0.28
C LEU A 215 -12.04 -14.28 -0.14
N TYR A 216 -12.71 -13.30 -0.72
CA TYR A 216 -12.15 -11.98 -0.98
C TYR A 216 -12.50 -11.08 0.20
N VAL A 217 -11.53 -10.29 0.63
CA VAL A 217 -11.67 -9.33 1.72
C VAL A 217 -11.63 -7.95 1.10
N HIS A 218 -12.66 -7.14 1.35
CA HIS A 218 -12.69 -5.74 0.98
C HIS A 218 -11.91 -4.93 2.03
N PRO A 219 -10.75 -4.36 1.66
CA PRO A 219 -9.83 -3.80 2.64
C PRO A 219 -10.43 -2.65 3.44
N GLN A 220 -11.29 -1.87 2.79
CA GLN A 220 -11.96 -0.69 3.34
C GLN A 220 -12.89 -0.98 4.54
N PHE A 221 -13.43 -2.21 4.63
CA PHE A 221 -14.39 -2.60 5.66
C PHE A 221 -13.84 -3.65 6.63
N ALA A 222 -12.64 -4.15 6.38
CA ALA A 222 -12.04 -5.19 7.21
C ALA A 222 -11.52 -4.59 8.51
N ASN A 223 -11.77 -5.31 9.61
CA ASN A 223 -10.99 -5.14 10.82
C ASN A 223 -9.77 -6.06 10.69
N TRP A 224 -8.61 -5.60 11.14
CA TRP A 224 -7.34 -6.25 10.82
C TRP A 224 -6.62 -6.79 12.05
N HIS A 225 -5.87 -7.87 11.85
CA HIS A 225 -4.79 -8.29 12.75
C HIS A 225 -3.45 -8.12 12.03
N VAL A 226 -2.48 -7.61 12.76
CA VAL A 226 -1.07 -7.62 12.35
C VAL A 226 -0.54 -9.05 12.48
N TRP A 227 0.00 -9.56 11.37
CA TRP A 227 0.46 -10.94 11.23
C TRP A 227 1.98 -11.05 11.23
N VAL A 228 2.59 -10.27 12.13
CA VAL A 228 4.03 -10.24 12.39
C VAL A 228 4.30 -10.86 13.76
N ASP A 229 5.45 -11.52 13.87
CA ASP A 229 5.96 -12.14 15.09
C ASP A 229 7.35 -11.59 15.45
N SER A 230 7.64 -11.53 16.74
CA SER A 230 8.91 -11.07 17.28
C SER A 230 9.23 -11.86 18.55
N PRO A 231 10.52 -12.12 18.86
CA PRO A 231 10.89 -12.75 20.13
C PRO A 231 10.57 -11.87 21.36
N ASN A 232 10.27 -10.59 21.15
CA ASN A 232 9.89 -9.63 22.19
C ASN A 232 8.38 -9.67 22.46
N ASP A 233 7.93 -8.97 23.51
CA ASP A 233 6.49 -8.87 23.81
C ASP A 233 5.70 -8.05 22.77
N ASP A 234 4.38 -8.23 22.77
CA ASP A 234 3.47 -7.59 21.80
C ASP A 234 3.49 -6.05 21.89
N ASP A 235 3.73 -5.49 23.09
CA ASP A 235 3.80 -4.04 23.30
C ASP A 235 5.08 -3.46 22.69
N PHE A 236 6.21 -4.16 22.82
CA PHE A 236 7.46 -3.83 22.16
C PHE A 236 7.32 -3.93 20.64
N LEU A 237 6.76 -5.03 20.13
CA LEU A 237 6.54 -5.24 18.71
C LEU A 237 5.64 -4.14 18.13
N LEU A 238 4.52 -3.82 18.79
CA LEU A 238 3.63 -2.73 18.35
C LEU A 238 4.38 -1.39 18.27
N ASN A 239 5.18 -1.07 19.28
CA ASN A 239 5.95 0.18 19.29
C ASN A 239 7.04 0.19 18.21
N SER A 240 7.70 -0.94 17.97
CA SER A 240 8.70 -1.09 16.91
C SER A 240 8.08 -0.93 15.52
N LEU A 241 6.93 -1.55 15.27
CA LEU A 241 6.22 -1.44 13.99
C LEU A 241 5.63 -0.04 13.75
N LYS A 242 5.31 0.72 14.80
CA LYS A 242 4.90 2.12 14.68
C LYS A 242 6.07 3.07 14.45
N ASN A 243 7.26 2.71 14.93
CA ASN A 243 8.46 3.53 14.83
C ASN A 243 9.61 2.73 14.18
N PRO A 244 9.38 2.20 12.96
CA PRO A 244 10.34 1.33 12.30
C PRO A 244 11.66 2.07 12.07
N GLN A 245 12.76 1.38 12.30
CA GLN A 245 14.10 1.85 11.97
C GLN A 245 14.54 1.19 10.67
N LEU A 246 15.51 1.80 9.97
CA LEU A 246 16.21 1.13 8.88
C LEU A 246 17.00 -0.06 9.44
N THR A 247 16.36 -1.23 9.51
CA THR A 247 17.06 -2.49 9.74
C THR A 247 17.76 -2.90 8.45
N TYR A 248 19.03 -3.31 8.58
CA TYR A 248 20.09 -3.48 7.58
C TYR A 248 19.84 -4.39 6.35
N ASN A 249 18.59 -4.74 6.02
CA ASN A 249 18.24 -5.57 4.86
C ASN A 249 17.63 -4.82 3.68
N SER A 250 17.64 -3.49 3.67
CA SER A 250 17.26 -2.75 2.48
C SER A 250 18.43 -2.73 1.49
N GLU A 251 18.32 -3.46 0.38
CA GLU A 251 19.17 -3.17 -0.77
C GLU A 251 18.99 -1.67 -1.12
N ALA A 252 20.07 -0.92 -1.30
CA ALA A 252 20.02 0.54 -1.49
C ALA A 252 19.14 0.99 -2.68
N ASP A 253 18.88 0.06 -3.61
CA ASP A 253 18.00 0.24 -4.75
C ASP A 253 16.53 0.36 -4.32
N ASP A 254 16.07 -0.39 -3.31
CA ASP A 254 14.69 -0.32 -2.80
C ASP A 254 14.43 1.03 -2.08
N LEU A 255 15.39 1.54 -1.33
CA LEU A 255 15.25 2.83 -0.62
C LEU A 255 15.12 4.01 -1.58
N SER A 256 15.91 4.00 -2.66
CA SER A 256 15.89 5.06 -3.67
C SER A 256 14.54 5.10 -4.41
N ILE A 257 13.95 3.92 -4.65
CA ILE A 257 12.61 3.78 -5.24
C ILE A 257 11.55 4.33 -4.28
N ILE A 258 11.60 3.96 -2.99
CA ILE A 258 10.64 4.47 -1.99
C ILE A 258 10.77 5.99 -1.87
N TYR A 259 12.00 6.52 -1.81
CA TYR A 259 12.25 7.95 -1.76
C TYR A 259 11.61 8.69 -2.93
N LEU A 260 11.93 8.28 -4.16
CA LEU A 260 11.38 8.90 -5.36
C LEU A 260 9.84 8.87 -5.34
N LYS A 261 9.27 7.71 -5.00
CA LYS A 261 7.83 7.53 -4.90
C LYS A 261 7.18 8.47 -3.87
N GLN A 262 7.76 8.63 -2.68
CA GLN A 262 7.22 9.56 -1.67
C GLN A 262 7.28 11.02 -2.16
N VAL A 263 8.37 11.41 -2.83
CA VAL A 263 8.46 12.76 -3.43
C VAL A 263 7.40 12.97 -4.52
N GLU A 264 7.21 12.00 -5.41
CA GLU A 264 6.22 12.07 -6.48
C GLU A 264 4.79 12.18 -5.94
N ILE A 265 4.44 11.36 -4.94
CA ILE A 265 3.14 11.41 -4.26
C ILE A 265 2.91 12.81 -3.67
N GLU A 266 3.89 13.33 -2.94
CA GLU A 266 3.75 14.63 -2.28
C GLU A 266 3.67 15.79 -3.28
N LEU A 267 4.49 15.78 -4.34
CA LEU A 267 4.43 16.80 -5.39
C LEU A 267 3.12 16.74 -6.18
N LEU A 268 2.57 15.54 -6.42
CA LEU A 268 1.27 15.39 -7.05
C LEU A 268 0.17 15.95 -6.15
N HIS A 269 0.20 15.63 -4.85
CA HIS A 269 -0.75 16.15 -3.88
C HIS A 269 -0.72 17.70 -3.83
N ILE A 270 0.48 18.29 -3.82
CA ILE A 270 0.66 19.75 -3.93
C ILE A 270 0.06 20.27 -5.24
N PHE A 271 0.34 19.63 -6.38
CA PHE A 271 -0.15 20.08 -7.69
C PHE A 271 -1.68 20.05 -7.75
N GLN A 272 -2.29 18.96 -7.31
CA GLN A 272 -3.74 18.81 -7.27
C GLN A 272 -4.39 19.84 -6.33
N THR A 273 -3.77 20.11 -5.18
CA THR A 273 -4.25 21.12 -4.24
C THR A 273 -4.21 22.52 -4.86
N GLU A 274 -3.10 22.92 -5.47
CA GLU A 274 -2.98 24.22 -6.15
C GLU A 274 -4.00 24.37 -7.29
N LEU A 275 -4.25 23.30 -8.06
CA LEU A 275 -5.26 23.29 -9.13
C LEU A 275 -6.67 23.43 -8.56
N THR A 276 -6.97 22.72 -7.47
CA THR A 276 -8.29 22.73 -6.83
C THR A 276 -8.60 24.07 -6.16
N GLU A 277 -7.62 24.65 -5.45
CA GLU A 277 -7.72 26.00 -4.88
C GLU A 277 -8.01 27.05 -5.96
N HIS A 278 -7.48 26.83 -7.16
CA HIS A 278 -7.75 27.66 -8.33
C HIS A 278 -8.93 27.20 -9.19
N HIS A 279 -9.80 26.32 -8.69
CA HIS A 279 -11.02 25.87 -9.37
C HIS A 279 -10.76 25.29 -10.77
N PHE A 280 -9.68 24.52 -10.93
CA PHE A 280 -9.47 23.66 -12.08
C PHE A 280 -10.11 22.30 -11.80
N SER A 281 -10.89 21.77 -12.75
CA SER A 281 -11.51 20.45 -12.62
C SER A 281 -10.54 19.37 -13.07
N LEU A 282 -10.33 18.38 -12.22
CA LEU A 282 -9.44 17.24 -12.46
C LEU A 282 -10.25 16.01 -12.89
N THR A 283 -9.62 15.16 -13.70
CA THR A 283 -10.12 13.83 -14.09
C THR A 283 -8.96 12.84 -13.92
N GLU A 284 -9.23 11.54 -13.95
CA GLU A 284 -8.15 10.53 -13.81
C GLU A 284 -7.08 10.66 -14.89
N GLU A 285 -7.46 10.97 -16.14
CA GLU A 285 -6.50 11.19 -17.25
C GLU A 285 -5.52 12.33 -16.96
N HIS A 286 -6.00 13.39 -16.29
CA HIS A 286 -5.14 14.50 -15.87
C HIS A 286 -4.12 14.05 -14.83
N ASN A 287 -4.46 13.14 -13.91
CA ASN A 287 -3.51 12.67 -12.89
C ASN A 287 -2.27 12.02 -13.51
N THR A 288 -2.44 11.21 -14.56
CA THR A 288 -1.32 10.62 -15.31
C THR A 288 -0.46 11.70 -15.94
N GLN A 289 -1.08 12.70 -16.59
CA GLN A 289 -0.37 13.81 -17.22
C GLN A 289 0.44 14.66 -16.22
N LEU A 290 -0.10 14.88 -15.02
CA LEU A 290 0.57 15.59 -13.94
C LEU A 290 1.78 14.81 -13.42
N LYS A 291 1.62 13.49 -13.19
CA LYS A 291 2.72 12.59 -12.80
C LYS A 291 3.86 12.63 -13.83
N ASP A 292 3.56 12.40 -15.11
CA ASP A 292 4.57 12.48 -16.19
C ASP A 292 5.29 13.84 -16.27
N THR A 293 4.62 14.91 -15.83
CA THR A 293 5.23 16.25 -15.76
C THR A 293 6.15 16.39 -14.56
N ILE A 294 5.78 15.85 -13.41
CA ILE A 294 6.61 15.82 -12.20
C ILE A 294 7.88 14.99 -12.44
N ASP A 295 7.76 13.79 -12.99
CA ASP A 295 8.89 12.87 -13.22
C ASP A 295 9.97 13.52 -14.11
N ARG A 296 9.53 14.20 -15.18
CA ARG A 296 10.43 14.95 -16.08
C ARG A 296 11.13 16.11 -15.38
N LEU A 297 10.47 16.76 -14.43
CA LEU A 297 11.05 17.86 -13.67
C LEU A 297 12.05 17.34 -12.62
N LEU A 298 11.71 16.26 -11.92
CA LEU A 298 12.58 15.66 -10.90
C LEU A 298 13.92 15.16 -11.45
N ALA A 299 14.01 14.88 -12.74
CA ALA A 299 15.28 14.54 -13.40
C ALA A 299 16.35 15.65 -13.30
N ASN A 300 15.96 16.92 -13.15
CA ASN A 300 16.89 18.05 -13.19
C ASN A 300 16.70 19.07 -12.05
N TYR A 301 15.63 18.94 -11.26
CA TYR A 301 15.24 19.94 -10.27
C TYR A 301 14.92 19.30 -8.92
N THR A 302 15.22 20.03 -7.85
CA THR A 302 14.80 19.66 -6.48
C THR A 302 13.28 19.77 -6.33
N PRO A 303 12.63 19.05 -5.40
CA PRO A 303 11.18 19.13 -5.19
C PRO A 303 10.68 20.57 -4.96
N SER A 304 11.45 21.37 -4.23
CA SER A 304 11.20 22.80 -4.00
C SER A 304 11.20 23.64 -5.28
N GLN A 305 12.09 23.32 -6.24
CA GLN A 305 12.11 23.97 -7.56
C GLN A 305 10.97 23.45 -8.44
N VAL A 306 10.63 22.16 -8.36
CA VAL A 306 9.44 21.61 -9.02
C VAL A 306 8.19 22.34 -8.56
N TYR A 307 8.04 22.58 -7.26
CA TYR A 307 6.93 23.36 -6.71
C TYR A 307 6.92 24.81 -7.24
N THR A 308 8.08 25.45 -7.40
CA THR A 308 8.17 26.78 -8.03
C THR A 308 7.54 26.79 -9.43
N PHE A 309 7.81 25.76 -10.25
CA PHE A 309 7.20 25.64 -11.57
C PHE A 309 5.69 25.46 -11.50
N ILE A 310 5.23 24.54 -10.64
CA ILE A 310 3.80 24.25 -10.43
C ILE A 310 3.06 25.53 -10.01
N TRP A 311 3.52 26.18 -8.94
CA TRP A 311 2.87 27.36 -8.37
C TRP A 311 2.75 28.49 -9.40
N ARG A 312 3.83 28.77 -10.14
CA ARG A 312 3.83 29.83 -11.17
C ARG A 312 2.93 29.46 -12.34
N ALA A 313 2.99 28.22 -12.82
CA ALA A 313 2.21 27.75 -13.96
C ALA A 313 0.70 27.83 -13.68
N VAL A 314 0.25 27.39 -12.50
CA VAL A 314 -1.16 27.45 -12.08
C VAL A 314 -1.63 28.90 -12.00
N ARG A 315 -0.84 29.82 -11.44
CA ARG A 315 -1.17 31.25 -11.35
C ARG A 315 -1.23 31.91 -12.73
N MET A 316 -0.29 31.60 -13.62
CA MET A 316 -0.31 32.09 -15.01
C MET A 316 -1.55 31.58 -15.75
N ALA A 317 -1.90 30.31 -15.58
CA ALA A 317 -3.11 29.73 -16.14
C ALA A 317 -4.37 30.40 -15.59
N GLN A 318 -4.41 30.66 -14.29
CA GLN A 318 -5.52 31.34 -13.64
C GLN A 318 -5.67 32.80 -14.13
N GLU A 319 -4.56 33.52 -14.28
CA GLU A 319 -4.56 34.86 -14.83
C GLU A 319 -5.04 34.87 -16.29
N ALA A 320 -4.57 33.93 -17.11
CA ALA A 320 -4.98 33.80 -18.50
C ALA A 320 -6.46 33.42 -18.63
N ARG A 321 -6.99 32.58 -17.72
CA ARG A 321 -8.42 32.28 -17.60
C ARG A 321 -9.22 33.53 -17.29
N THR A 322 -8.79 34.28 -16.27
CA THR A 322 -9.48 35.49 -15.80
C THR A 322 -9.50 36.59 -16.87
N LYS A 323 -8.40 36.74 -17.60
CA LYS A 323 -8.28 37.70 -18.71
C LYS A 323 -8.83 37.17 -20.05
N ASN A 324 -9.28 35.92 -20.09
CA ASN A 324 -9.72 35.22 -21.30
C ASN A 324 -8.68 35.21 -22.45
N THR A 325 -7.39 35.09 -22.11
CA THR A 325 -6.27 35.13 -23.06
C THR A 325 -5.68 33.76 -23.41
N TRP A 326 -6.17 32.68 -22.79
CA TRP A 326 -5.70 31.31 -23.03
C TRP A 326 -6.22 30.64 -24.32
N GLY A 327 -7.08 31.30 -25.10
CA GLY A 327 -7.53 30.83 -26.40
C GLY A 327 -8.31 29.50 -26.35
N ASN A 328 -8.01 28.58 -27.27
CA ASN A 328 -8.69 27.27 -27.38
C ASN A 328 -8.51 26.37 -26.15
N TYR A 329 -7.53 26.67 -25.30
CA TYR A 329 -7.29 25.91 -24.07
C TYR A 329 -8.39 26.06 -23.02
N ARG A 330 -9.40 26.93 -23.24
CA ARG A 330 -10.61 26.97 -22.39
C ARG A 330 -11.31 25.61 -22.26
N TYR A 331 -11.13 24.73 -23.24
CA TYR A 331 -11.69 23.37 -23.24
C TYR A 331 -10.72 22.32 -22.70
N HIS A 332 -9.44 22.67 -22.55
CA HIS A 332 -8.37 21.82 -22.01
C HIS A 332 -7.52 22.60 -20.99
N PRO A 333 -8.08 22.96 -19.83
CA PRO A 333 -7.41 23.88 -18.90
C PRO A 333 -6.12 23.31 -18.31
N ILE A 334 -6.06 22.00 -18.08
CA ILE A 334 -4.88 21.33 -17.51
C ILE A 334 -3.72 21.30 -18.52
N ASP A 335 -3.99 21.03 -19.80
CA ASP A 335 -2.99 21.14 -20.87
C ASP A 335 -2.34 22.52 -20.92
N TYR A 336 -3.12 23.57 -20.62
CA TYR A 336 -2.58 24.91 -20.56
C TYR A 336 -1.61 25.10 -19.39
N VAL A 337 -1.94 24.55 -18.22
CA VAL A 337 -1.06 24.59 -17.04
C VAL A 337 0.24 23.86 -17.35
N VAL A 338 0.18 22.65 -17.91
CA VAL A 338 1.36 21.88 -18.33
C VAL A 338 2.18 22.66 -19.37
N ARG A 339 1.51 23.33 -20.32
CA ARG A 339 2.20 24.22 -21.26
C ARG A 339 2.91 25.38 -20.56
N GLN A 340 2.31 25.98 -19.52
CA GLN A 340 2.98 27.03 -18.73
C GLN A 340 4.20 26.52 -17.99
N VAL A 341 4.16 25.28 -17.47
CA VAL A 341 5.34 24.61 -16.89
C VAL A 341 6.46 24.55 -17.94
N THR A 342 6.19 24.04 -19.14
CA THR A 342 7.18 23.96 -20.23
C THR A 342 7.75 25.34 -20.60
N TYR A 343 6.90 26.35 -20.68
CA TYR A 343 7.33 27.74 -20.92
C TYR A 343 8.28 28.24 -19.83
N LEU A 344 7.98 27.96 -18.56
CA LEU A 344 8.83 28.37 -17.44
C LEU A 344 10.18 27.64 -17.46
N ILE A 345 10.22 26.36 -17.80
CA ILE A 345 11.48 25.61 -17.96
C ILE A 345 12.37 26.32 -18.99
N GLN A 346 11.82 26.64 -20.16
CA GLN A 346 12.57 27.35 -21.21
C GLN A 346 13.05 28.73 -20.72
N PHE A 347 12.14 29.51 -20.14
CA PHE A 347 12.44 30.85 -19.62
C PHE A 347 13.58 30.84 -18.60
N PHE A 348 13.64 29.85 -17.72
CA PHE A 348 14.71 29.74 -16.74
C PHE A 348 16.01 29.17 -17.32
N SER A 349 15.94 28.30 -18.33
CA SER A 349 17.13 27.78 -19.02
C SER A 349 17.92 28.87 -19.77
N GLU A 350 17.24 29.94 -20.19
CA GLU A 350 17.85 31.08 -20.88
C GLU A 350 18.46 32.12 -19.90
N LYS A 351 18.26 31.96 -18.59
CA LYS A 351 18.74 32.89 -17.56
C LYS A 351 19.98 32.37 -16.83
N PRO A 352 20.88 33.29 -16.40
CA PRO A 352 22.05 32.91 -15.62
C PRO A 352 21.71 32.55 -14.16
N ASP A 353 20.58 33.04 -13.63
CA ASP A 353 20.18 32.79 -12.25
C ASP A 353 19.56 31.40 -12.10
N PRO A 354 19.87 30.66 -11.02
CA PRO A 354 19.26 29.37 -10.75
C PRO A 354 17.76 29.50 -10.50
N VAL A 355 17.01 28.43 -10.78
CA VAL A 355 15.57 28.37 -10.49
C VAL A 355 15.36 28.54 -8.99
N PRO A 356 14.50 29.48 -8.55
CA PRO A 356 14.29 29.72 -7.13
C PRO A 356 13.62 28.53 -6.46
N SER A 357 14.01 28.26 -5.22
CA SER A 357 13.47 27.21 -4.37
C SER A 357 12.38 27.79 -3.47
N TYR A 358 11.14 27.37 -3.66
CA TYR A 358 10.02 27.79 -2.81
C TYR A 358 9.94 26.96 -1.53
N ARG A 359 9.36 27.54 -0.48
CA ARG A 359 9.09 26.78 0.74
C ARG A 359 7.93 25.82 0.51
N PHE A 360 7.91 24.74 1.27
CA PHE A 360 6.79 23.82 1.27
C PHE A 360 5.47 24.59 1.49
N PRO A 361 4.43 24.35 0.68
CA PRO A 361 3.17 25.07 0.75
C PRO A 361 2.52 24.97 2.14
N LYS A 362 2.17 26.11 2.73
CA LYS A 362 1.50 26.14 4.05
C LYS A 362 0.06 25.63 4.02
N SER A 363 -0.57 25.61 2.84
CA SER A 363 -1.95 25.13 2.67
C SER A 363 -2.04 23.61 2.52
N VAL A 364 -0.90 22.94 2.34
CA VAL A 364 -0.82 21.49 2.16
C VAL A 364 -0.27 20.87 3.44
N VAL A 365 -0.91 19.81 3.90
CA VAL A 365 -0.39 18.96 4.98
C VAL A 365 0.26 17.75 4.31
N PRO A 366 1.54 17.45 4.58
CA PRO A 366 2.19 16.31 3.95
C PRO A 366 1.51 14.99 4.31
N GLU A 367 1.52 14.04 3.38
CA GLU A 367 0.95 12.71 3.64
C GLU A 367 1.68 12.01 4.79
N LEU A 368 0.95 11.21 5.58
CA LEU A 368 1.54 10.52 6.75
C LEU A 368 2.72 9.64 6.35
N ALA A 369 2.61 8.95 5.21
CA ALA A 369 3.69 8.11 4.69
C ALA A 369 4.95 8.94 4.35
N THR A 370 4.78 10.10 3.73
CA THR A 370 5.86 11.04 3.42
C THR A 370 6.54 11.52 4.70
N GLN A 371 5.75 11.92 5.71
CA GLN A 371 6.26 12.39 7.00
C GLN A 371 7.06 11.29 7.71
N LEU A 372 6.47 10.12 7.90
CA LEU A 372 7.15 8.99 8.56
C LEU A 372 8.41 8.59 7.81
N PHE A 373 8.36 8.52 6.48
CA PHE A 373 9.52 8.12 5.70
C PHE A 373 10.68 9.12 5.80
N PHE A 374 10.43 10.41 5.56
CA PHE A 374 11.52 11.39 5.57
C PHE A 374 11.93 11.81 6.97
N GLU A 375 10.98 12.04 7.86
CA GLU A 375 11.26 12.52 9.20
C GLU A 375 11.73 11.38 10.08
N ASP A 376 11.08 10.22 10.08
CA ASP A 376 11.37 9.14 11.04
C ASP A 376 12.30 8.05 10.50
N PHE A 377 12.11 7.55 9.28
CA PHE A 377 13.00 6.52 8.70
C PHE A 377 14.36 7.10 8.29
N LEU A 378 14.36 8.17 7.49
CA LEU A 378 15.60 8.71 6.91
C LEU A 378 16.25 9.80 7.78
N GLY A 379 15.49 10.42 8.69
CA GLY A 379 15.97 11.56 9.47
C GLY A 379 16.32 12.79 8.62
N LYS A 380 15.68 12.95 7.45
CA LYS A 380 15.89 14.02 6.47
C LYS A 380 14.69 14.97 6.39
N PRO A 381 14.45 15.85 7.38
CA PRO A 381 13.33 16.79 7.36
C PRO A 381 13.44 17.86 6.24
N ASN A 382 14.63 18.05 5.66
CA ASN A 382 14.91 19.00 4.59
C ASN A 382 14.84 18.38 3.18
N TRP A 383 14.30 17.15 3.04
CA TRP A 383 14.20 16.40 1.78
C TRP A 383 13.65 17.22 0.59
N PHE A 384 12.75 18.17 0.87
CA PHE A 384 12.11 19.01 -0.14
C PHE A 384 13.10 19.94 -0.87
N TYR A 385 14.25 20.23 -0.28
CA TYR A 385 15.28 21.11 -0.85
C TYR A 385 16.47 20.35 -1.45
N GLU A 386 16.50 19.03 -1.31
CA GLU A 386 17.58 18.19 -1.82
C GLU A 386 17.23 17.62 -3.20
N PRO A 387 18.22 17.40 -4.07
CA PRO A 387 17.98 16.69 -5.33
C PRO A 387 17.63 15.24 -5.05
N VAL A 388 16.61 14.74 -5.75
CA VAL A 388 16.29 13.31 -5.74
C VAL A 388 17.34 12.62 -6.60
N SER A 389 18.34 11.97 -6.00
CA SER A 389 19.41 11.30 -6.75
C SER A 389 18.99 9.86 -7.04
N PRO A 390 18.61 9.48 -8.27
CA PRO A 390 18.11 8.14 -8.56
C PRO A 390 19.24 7.10 -8.72
N MET A 391 20.51 7.55 -8.77
CA MET A 391 21.64 6.70 -9.23
C MET A 391 22.84 6.63 -8.26
N GLN A 392 22.83 7.33 -7.14
CA GLN A 392 23.97 7.31 -6.22
C GLN A 392 23.78 6.37 -5.03
N GLY A 393 22.60 5.75 -4.88
CA GLY A 393 22.21 5.07 -3.66
C GLY A 393 22.05 6.10 -2.54
N ILE A 394 21.08 5.88 -1.65
CA ILE A 394 21.07 6.60 -0.38
C ILE A 394 22.15 5.95 0.47
N ASP A 395 23.23 6.69 0.78
CA ASP A 395 24.24 6.19 1.70
C ASP A 395 23.62 6.08 3.11
N THR A 396 23.37 4.85 3.53
CA THR A 396 22.78 4.54 4.83
C THR A 396 23.80 4.67 5.97
N HIS A 397 25.10 4.81 5.67
CA HIS A 397 26.15 4.97 6.68
C HIS A 397 26.15 6.34 7.36
N ASP A 398 25.62 7.38 6.70
CA ASP A 398 25.53 8.75 7.23
C ASP A 398 24.16 9.09 7.86
N MET A 399 23.25 8.11 7.98
CA MET A 399 21.93 8.36 8.55
C MET A 399 21.93 8.37 10.07
N PRO A 400 21.27 9.36 10.71
CA PRO A 400 21.23 9.45 12.16
C PRO A 400 20.46 8.25 12.74
N LYS A 401 21.15 7.39 13.47
CA LYS A 401 20.55 6.23 14.14
C LYS A 401 19.66 6.74 15.27
N ARG A 402 18.35 6.58 15.15
CA ARG A 402 17.40 7.03 16.17
C ARG A 402 17.14 5.93 17.20
N MET A 403 17.06 6.36 18.45
CA MET A 403 16.69 5.47 19.56
C MET A 403 15.16 5.34 19.59
N LEU A 404 14.66 4.10 19.66
CA LEU A 404 13.21 3.84 19.72
C LEU A 404 12.55 4.60 20.90
N SER A 405 11.34 5.09 20.71
CA SER A 405 10.55 5.77 21.76
C SER A 405 10.35 4.90 23.01
N SER A 406 10.18 3.59 22.82
CA SER A 406 10.14 2.57 23.87
C SER A 406 11.43 2.44 24.69
N ARG A 407 12.55 2.95 24.15
CA ARG A 407 13.82 3.11 24.88
C ARG A 407 13.89 4.49 25.51
N LEU A 408 13.54 5.55 24.76
CA LEU A 408 13.58 6.96 25.18
C LEU A 408 12.81 7.20 26.51
N GLU A 409 11.61 6.65 26.64
CA GLU A 409 10.77 6.81 27.83
C GLU A 409 11.40 6.25 29.12
N PRO A 410 11.86 4.97 29.15
CA PRO A 410 12.67 4.47 30.26
C PRO A 410 13.92 5.32 30.54
N MET A 411 14.58 5.88 29.51
CA MET A 411 15.74 6.78 29.71
C MET A 411 15.36 8.03 30.48
N LEU A 412 14.22 8.64 30.14
CA LEU A 412 13.72 9.86 30.77
C LEU A 412 13.35 9.64 32.25
N GLN A 413 13.12 8.39 32.64
CA GLN A 413 12.73 8.03 34.00
C GLN A 413 13.91 7.59 34.88
N GLN A 414 15.06 7.23 34.29
CA GLN A 414 16.26 6.79 35.01
C GLN A 414 17.20 7.96 35.26
N ARG A 415 17.01 8.69 36.36
CA ARG A 415 17.92 9.78 36.77
C ARG A 415 18.46 9.55 38.18
N GLU A 416 19.75 9.23 38.26
CA GLU A 416 20.46 9.17 39.53
C GLU A 416 20.75 10.58 40.06
N THR A 417 20.34 10.80 41.30
CA THR A 417 20.46 12.08 42.01
C THR A 417 21.04 11.92 43.42
N GLN A 418 21.18 10.69 43.90
CA GLN A 418 21.68 10.38 45.23
C GLN A 418 23.19 10.61 45.29
N LEU A 419 23.60 11.72 45.89
CA LEU A 419 25.03 12.05 46.05
C LEU A 419 25.76 11.15 47.05
N THR A 420 25.03 10.35 47.82
CA THR A 420 25.57 9.48 48.88
C THR A 420 26.46 8.37 48.36
N VAL A 421 26.36 7.99 47.08
CA VAL A 421 27.18 6.94 46.46
C VAL A 421 28.53 7.44 45.95
N ILE A 422 28.72 8.76 45.81
CA ILE A 422 29.93 9.37 45.24
C ILE A 422 31.20 9.03 46.04
N PRO A 423 31.22 9.07 47.38
CA PRO A 423 32.43 8.74 48.15
C PRO A 423 32.95 7.33 47.88
N ASP A 424 32.05 6.36 47.71
CA ASP A 424 32.42 4.96 47.43
C ASP A 424 32.95 4.80 46.00
N LEU A 425 32.41 5.55 45.04
CA LEU A 425 32.91 5.57 43.66
C LEU A 425 34.33 6.16 43.60
N VAL A 426 34.57 7.28 44.29
CA VAL A 426 35.87 7.98 44.30
C VAL A 426 36.93 7.19 45.05
N LYS A 427 36.57 6.51 46.14
CA LYS A 427 37.50 5.71 46.95
C LYS A 427 38.25 4.66 46.11
N ASN A 428 37.62 4.16 45.06
CA ASN A 428 38.13 3.10 44.21
C ASN A 428 38.58 3.60 42.83
N ALA A 429 38.59 4.92 42.61
CA ALA A 429 39.02 5.53 41.37
C ALA A 429 40.56 5.63 41.33
N GLN A 430 41.17 5.07 40.30
CA GLN A 430 42.60 5.19 40.02
C GLN A 430 42.92 6.50 39.30
N SER A 431 42.06 6.89 38.36
CA SER A 431 42.18 8.11 37.60
C SER A 431 40.84 8.49 36.96
N TYR A 432 40.74 9.70 36.46
CA TYR A 432 39.56 10.16 35.74
C TYR A 432 39.91 11.00 34.52
N LYS A 433 39.02 11.02 33.53
CA LYS A 433 39.14 11.82 32.31
C LYS A 433 37.86 12.63 32.09
N MET A 434 38.03 13.87 31.65
CA MET A 434 36.92 14.70 31.19
C MET A 434 36.84 14.58 29.67
N ILE A 435 35.65 14.26 29.17
CA ILE A 435 35.34 14.29 27.74
C ILE A 435 34.18 15.24 27.50
N ASP A 436 33.96 15.63 26.24
CA ASP A 436 32.86 16.53 25.85
C ASP A 436 31.49 15.99 26.31
N TYR A 437 31.40 14.67 26.51
CA TYR A 437 30.19 13.97 26.87
C TYR A 437 30.08 13.58 28.34
N GLY A 438 31.01 13.97 29.22
CA GLY A 438 30.92 13.69 30.67
C GLY A 438 32.23 13.33 31.37
N ILE A 439 32.13 12.61 32.48
CA ILE A 439 33.26 12.22 33.34
C ILE A 439 33.49 10.73 33.23
N VAL A 440 34.67 10.32 32.78
CA VAL A 440 35.07 8.91 32.77
C VAL A 440 35.87 8.62 34.02
N VAL A 441 35.45 7.62 34.79
CA VAL A 441 36.18 7.14 35.97
C VAL A 441 36.81 5.78 35.66
N ILE A 442 38.11 5.67 35.94
CA ILE A 442 38.90 4.46 35.77
C ILE A 442 39.07 3.84 37.16
N SER A 443 38.59 2.61 37.33
CA SER A 443 38.59 1.91 38.62
C SER A 443 38.90 0.43 38.43
N ASP A 444 39.56 -0.19 39.42
CA ASP A 444 39.82 -1.64 39.44
C ASP A 444 38.56 -2.49 39.70
N ILE A 445 37.47 -1.85 40.14
CA ILE A 445 36.23 -2.55 40.50
C ILE A 445 35.42 -2.91 39.25
N PHE A 446 35.54 -2.12 38.19
CA PHE A 446 34.81 -2.34 36.96
C PHE A 446 35.77 -2.88 35.89
N PRO A 447 35.43 -3.96 35.17
CA PRO A 447 36.25 -4.45 34.06
C PRO A 447 36.23 -3.53 32.83
N TYR A 448 35.61 -2.36 32.93
CA TYR A 448 35.36 -1.41 31.86
C TYR A 448 35.45 0.04 32.35
N LEU A 449 35.73 0.97 31.44
CA LEU A 449 35.76 2.40 31.71
C LEU A 449 34.33 2.92 31.86
N GLN A 450 34.00 3.57 32.98
CA GLN A 450 32.63 4.00 33.26
C GLN A 450 32.44 5.49 32.96
N LEU A 451 31.46 5.82 32.10
CA LEU A 451 31.06 7.19 31.78
C LEU A 451 29.90 7.65 32.65
N PHE A 452 30.12 8.73 33.39
CA PHE A 452 29.12 9.46 34.15
C PHE A 452 28.68 10.68 33.35
N THR A 453 27.46 10.63 32.85
CA THR A 453 26.88 11.66 31.99
C THR A 453 25.40 11.83 32.27
N ASP A 454 24.84 12.98 31.91
CA ASP A 454 23.40 13.16 31.90
C ASP A 454 22.79 12.59 30.62
N GLN A 455 21.46 12.47 30.66
CA GLN A 455 20.72 11.79 29.62
C GLN A 455 20.77 12.50 28.26
N LEU A 456 20.75 13.85 28.25
CA LEU A 456 20.78 14.60 27.00
C LEU A 456 22.15 14.47 26.34
N THR A 457 23.20 14.59 27.13
CA THR A 457 24.58 14.45 26.65
C THR A 457 24.90 13.01 26.22
N ALA A 458 24.35 12.00 26.90
CA ALA A 458 24.46 10.61 26.44
C ALA A 458 23.77 10.38 25.10
N TYR A 459 22.60 11.00 24.90
CA TYR A 459 21.88 10.95 23.63
C TYR A 459 22.71 11.60 22.52
N GLU A 460 23.23 12.81 22.75
CA GLU A 460 24.12 13.49 21.80
C GLU A 460 25.35 12.64 21.45
N TYR A 461 25.95 11.98 22.45
CA TYR A 461 27.07 11.07 22.21
C TYR A 461 26.68 9.85 21.38
N SER A 462 25.51 9.24 21.64
CA SER A 462 25.04 8.07 20.88
C SER A 462 24.86 8.35 19.38
N GLN A 463 24.52 9.59 19.02
CA GLN A 463 24.40 10.02 17.61
C GLN A 463 25.75 10.10 16.90
N THR A 464 26.87 10.09 17.64
CA THR A 464 28.23 10.14 17.08
C THR A 464 28.87 8.76 16.89
N LEU A 465 28.23 7.68 17.36
CA LEU A 465 28.81 6.34 17.32
C LEU A 465 28.50 5.61 16.00
N PRO A 466 29.49 4.90 15.41
CA PRO A 466 29.33 4.23 14.12
C PRO A 466 28.39 3.01 14.17
N GLU A 467 28.22 2.35 15.33
CA GLU A 467 27.33 1.19 15.52
C GLU A 467 26.65 1.20 16.90
N LEU A 468 25.34 0.94 16.92
CA LEU A 468 24.56 0.71 18.14
C LEU A 468 24.13 -0.76 18.12
N ASP A 469 24.43 -1.52 19.19
CA ASP A 469 23.92 -2.88 19.35
C ASP A 469 22.45 -2.81 19.81
N HIS A 470 21.54 -3.19 18.92
CA HIS A 470 20.09 -3.15 19.16
C HIS A 470 19.56 -4.41 19.87
N ASN A 471 20.39 -5.43 20.11
CA ASN A 471 19.96 -6.76 20.54
C ASN A 471 20.08 -7.03 22.04
N THR A 472 20.65 -6.11 22.84
CA THR A 472 20.83 -6.31 24.29
C THR A 472 19.96 -5.37 25.13
N LEU A 473 19.34 -5.92 26.19
CA LEU A 473 18.51 -5.18 27.16
C LEU A 473 19.34 -4.29 28.11
N SER A 474 20.67 -4.30 27.98
CA SER A 474 21.61 -3.55 28.81
C SER A 474 22.18 -2.35 28.05
N TRP A 475 22.29 -1.22 28.76
CA TRP A 475 22.87 0.07 28.34
C TRP A 475 24.38 0.06 28.10
N SER A 476 24.91 -1.07 27.66
CA SER A 476 26.27 -1.19 27.20
C SER A 476 26.30 -0.66 25.77
N LEU A 477 26.77 0.57 25.59
CA LEU A 477 27.33 1.01 24.30
C LEU A 477 28.52 0.09 24.00
N TYR A 478 28.26 -1.14 23.54
CA TYR A 478 29.28 -2.20 23.42
C TYR A 478 30.40 -1.83 22.44
N ASN A 479 30.21 -0.77 21.64
CA ASN A 479 31.17 -0.22 20.69
C ASN A 479 31.67 1.19 21.05
N ALA A 480 31.36 1.70 22.25
CA ALA A 480 32.04 2.88 22.78
C ALA A 480 33.21 2.44 23.68
N ASP A 481 34.28 3.23 23.75
CA ASP A 481 35.39 3.01 24.69
C ASP A 481 34.93 3.06 26.17
N TYR A 482 33.65 3.39 26.44
CA TYR A 482 33.09 3.64 27.76
C TYR A 482 31.69 3.00 27.94
N TYR A 483 31.38 2.62 29.18
CA TYR A 483 30.10 2.03 29.58
C TYR A 483 29.28 3.01 30.42
N ILE A 484 28.00 3.14 30.10
CA ILE A 484 27.03 3.94 30.86
C ILE A 484 26.15 2.97 31.64
N THR A 485 26.25 3.00 32.97
CA THR A 485 25.44 2.12 33.84
C THR A 485 24.15 2.78 34.33
N ASN A 486 24.10 4.12 34.32
CA ASN A 486 22.95 4.94 34.72
C ASN A 486 23.10 6.36 34.15
N PHE A 487 22.05 7.18 34.15
CA PHE A 487 22.15 8.62 33.85
C PHE A 487 22.17 9.44 35.11
N TYR A 488 23.02 10.45 35.13
CA TYR A 488 23.28 11.23 36.32
C TYR A 488 22.80 12.66 36.13
N SER A 489 22.24 13.25 37.19
CA SER A 489 21.95 14.68 37.15
C SER A 489 23.24 15.50 36.99
N LEU A 490 23.16 16.65 36.33
CA LEU A 490 24.27 17.61 36.28
C LEU A 490 24.87 17.91 37.66
N LYS A 491 24.02 18.00 38.69
CA LYS A 491 24.42 18.17 40.10
C LYS A 491 25.28 16.99 40.60
N PHE A 492 24.92 15.76 40.22
CA PHE A 492 25.70 14.57 40.53
C PHE A 492 27.06 14.61 39.83
N CYS A 493 27.11 14.91 38.54
CA CYS A 493 28.37 15.00 37.78
C CYS A 493 29.32 16.05 38.39
N TYR A 494 28.83 17.24 38.72
CA TYR A 494 29.64 18.25 39.40
C TYR A 494 30.11 17.82 40.79
N ALA A 495 29.26 17.16 41.56
CA ALA A 495 29.62 16.65 42.88
C ALA A 495 30.68 15.53 42.78
N LEU A 496 30.57 14.66 41.77
CA LEU A 496 31.55 13.62 41.48
C LEU A 496 32.89 14.23 41.11
N LEU A 497 32.91 15.21 40.20
CA LEU A 497 34.13 15.93 39.81
C LEU A 497 34.80 16.60 41.02
N ALA A 498 34.02 17.32 41.82
CA ALA A 498 34.53 18.01 43.00
C ALA A 498 35.14 17.04 44.03
N GLU A 499 34.54 15.86 44.22
CA GLU A 499 35.06 14.86 45.15
C GLU A 499 36.30 14.14 44.59
N LEU A 500 36.36 13.86 43.28
CA LEU A 500 37.56 13.34 42.60
C LEU A 500 38.76 14.30 42.77
N GLU A 501 38.55 15.60 42.56
CA GLU A 501 39.57 16.63 42.73
C GLU A 501 40.01 16.77 44.20
N LYS A 502 39.06 16.76 45.13
CA LYS A 502 39.32 16.85 46.57
C LYS A 502 40.13 15.66 47.10
N GLN A 503 39.87 14.46 46.59
CA GLN A 503 40.61 13.24 46.94
C GLN A 503 41.93 13.10 46.18
N LYS A 504 42.27 14.08 45.32
CA LYS A 504 43.48 14.10 44.49
C LYS A 504 43.62 12.88 43.58
N VAL A 505 42.49 12.38 43.06
CA VAL A 505 42.51 11.33 42.03
C VAL A 505 43.20 11.90 40.78
N PRO A 506 44.17 11.20 40.18
CA PRO A 506 44.87 11.66 38.98
C PRO A 506 43.92 11.94 37.82
N LYS A 507 44.04 13.13 37.22
CA LYS A 507 43.37 13.48 35.96
C LYS A 507 44.23 13.03 34.77
N VAL A 508 43.64 12.29 33.83
CA VAL A 508 44.25 11.90 32.55
C VAL A 508 43.69 12.81 31.46
N GLU A 509 44.55 13.22 30.52
CA GLU A 509 44.15 14.03 29.35
C GLU A 509 43.38 13.22 28.30
#